data_AF-A0A6P6FQ37-F1
#
_entry.id   AF-A0A6P6FQ37-F1
#
_cell.length_a   1.000
_cell.length_b   1.000
_cell.length_c   1.000
_cell.angle_alpha   90.00
_cell.angle_beta   90.00
_cell.angle_gamma   90.00
#
_symmetry.space_group_name_H-M   'P 1'
#
loop_
_entity.id
_entity.type
_entity.pdbx_description
1 polymer ?
#
loop_
_entity_poly.entity_id
_entity_poly.type
_entity_poly.pdbx_seq_one_letter_code
_entity_poly.pdbx_strand_id
1 'polypeptide(L)'
;MIEDLWKKIHIERGYDMLYTPHVAKADLWQISGHLDFYKENMYDQMSIEDELYQLRPMNCPYHILIYKRKLHSYHDFPIRVAELGTVYRYELSGSLHGLFRVRGFTQVYSNNSYAKFSV
;
A
#
# COMPACT_ATOMS: atom_id res chain seq x y z
N MET A 1 12.97 5.65 -16.99
CA MET A 1 14.22 6.33 -16.57
C MET A 1 14.34 6.49 -15.06
N ILE A 2 13.41 7.19 -14.36
CA ILE A 2 13.46 7.33 -12.89
C ILE A 2 13.04 6.04 -12.17
N GLU A 3 11.96 5.39 -12.61
CA GLU A 3 11.49 4.14 -12.01
C GLU A 3 12.52 3.01 -12.12
N ASP A 4 13.19 2.91 -13.28
CA ASP A 4 14.22 1.89 -13.52
C ASP A 4 15.42 2.08 -12.61
N LEU A 5 15.85 3.33 -12.41
CA LEU A 5 16.91 3.68 -11.47
C LEU A 5 16.51 3.30 -10.03
N TRP A 6 15.28 3.61 -9.64
CA TRP A 6 14.77 3.30 -8.31
C TRP A 6 14.74 1.78 -8.07
N LYS A 7 14.21 1.00 -9.02
CA LYS A 7 14.18 -0.46 -8.98
C LYS A 7 15.59 -1.02 -8.85
N LYS A 8 16.53 -0.56 -9.67
CA LYS A 8 17.93 -0.99 -9.65
C LYS A 8 18.56 -0.79 -8.27
N ILE A 9 18.43 0.41 -7.70
CA ILE A 9 18.99 0.72 -6.37
C ILE A 9 18.38 -0.17 -5.27
N HIS A 10 17.08 -0.46 -5.33
CA HIS A 10 16.41 -1.29 -4.32
C HIS A 10 16.84 -2.76 -4.41
N ILE A 11 16.95 -3.28 -5.63
CA ILE A 11 17.47 -4.63 -5.88
C ILE A 11 18.92 -4.75 -5.38
N GLU A 12 19.78 -3.78 -5.70
CA GLU A 12 21.18 -3.74 -5.22
C GLU A 12 21.29 -3.66 -3.69
N ARG A 13 20.28 -3.09 -3.01
CA ARG A 13 20.21 -2.97 -1.54
C ARG A 13 19.50 -4.15 -0.86
N GLY A 14 19.14 -5.20 -1.62
CA GLY A 14 18.49 -6.41 -1.13
C GLY A 14 17.03 -6.22 -0.73
N TYR A 15 16.29 -5.36 -1.43
CA TYR A 15 14.83 -5.28 -1.27
C TYR A 15 14.13 -6.25 -2.22
N ASP A 16 13.13 -6.96 -1.69
CA ASP A 16 12.20 -7.74 -2.49
C ASP A 16 11.17 -6.82 -3.13
N MET A 17 11.08 -6.90 -4.46
CA MET A 17 10.12 -6.12 -5.23
C MET A 17 8.75 -6.78 -5.17
N LEU A 18 7.75 -6.03 -4.71
CA LEU A 18 6.37 -6.49 -4.61
C LEU A 18 5.50 -5.82 -5.66
N TYR A 19 4.38 -6.48 -5.97
CA TYR A 19 3.29 -5.91 -6.74
C TYR A 19 1.98 -6.33 -6.07
N THR A 20 1.22 -5.36 -5.57
CA THR A 20 -0.01 -5.63 -4.82
C THR A 20 -1.25 -5.09 -5.56
N PRO A 21 -2.42 -5.73 -5.39
CA PRO A 21 -3.65 -5.32 -6.07
C PRO A 21 -4.07 -3.88 -5.72
N HIS A 22 -4.80 -3.24 -6.63
CA HIS A 22 -5.36 -1.90 -6.41
C HIS A 22 -6.66 -1.90 -5.59
N VAL A 23 -7.38 -3.02 -5.61
CA VAL A 23 -8.68 -3.20 -4.96
C VAL A 23 -8.59 -4.35 -3.95
N ALA A 24 -9.15 -4.15 -2.75
CA ALA A 24 -9.31 -5.19 -1.74
C ALA A 24 -10.69 -5.11 -1.10
N LYS A 25 -11.08 -6.20 -0.41
CA LYS A 25 -12.28 -6.24 0.41
C LYS A 25 -12.25 -5.15 1.48
N ALA A 26 -13.39 -4.57 1.79
CA ALA A 26 -13.57 -3.53 2.81
C ALA A 26 -13.01 -3.95 4.18
N ASP A 27 -13.16 -5.22 4.54
CA ASP A 27 -12.67 -5.81 5.79
C ASP A 27 -11.18 -5.58 6.04
N LEU A 28 -10.35 -5.58 4.98
CA LEU A 28 -8.92 -5.32 5.12
C LEU A 28 -8.65 -3.90 5.66
N TRP A 29 -9.43 -2.93 5.18
CA TRP A 29 -9.32 -1.54 5.58
C TRP A 29 -9.91 -1.31 6.98
N GLN A 30 -10.89 -2.13 7.38
CA GLN A 30 -11.40 -2.14 8.75
C GLN A 30 -10.37 -2.70 9.74
N ILE A 31 -9.80 -3.88 9.44
CA ILE A 31 -8.80 -4.53 10.30
C ILE A 31 -7.56 -3.65 10.49
N SER A 32 -7.18 -2.92 9.45
CA SER A 32 -6.04 -2.01 9.51
C SER A 32 -6.35 -0.64 10.13
N GLY A 33 -7.61 -0.38 10.54
CA GLY A 33 -8.07 0.88 11.14
C GLY A 33 -8.22 2.05 10.16
N HIS A 34 -7.95 1.85 8.86
CA HIS A 34 -8.01 2.92 7.87
C HIS A 34 -9.44 3.41 7.62
N LEU A 35 -10.43 2.53 7.73
CA LEU A 35 -11.83 2.96 7.60
C LEU A 35 -12.27 3.93 8.69
N ASP A 36 -11.66 3.90 9.88
CA ASP A 36 -12.07 4.78 10.97
C ASP A 36 -11.45 6.18 10.82
N PHE A 37 -10.19 6.25 10.38
CA PHE A 37 -9.45 7.51 10.29
C PHE A 37 -9.45 8.16 8.90
N TYR A 38 -9.55 7.37 7.83
CA TYR A 38 -9.35 7.83 6.46
C TYR A 38 -10.60 7.77 5.60
N LYS A 39 -11.77 7.42 6.16
CA LYS A 39 -13.03 7.26 5.41
C LYS A 39 -13.32 8.41 4.45
N GLU A 40 -13.17 9.64 4.92
CA GLU A 40 -13.47 10.86 4.17
C GLU A 40 -12.54 11.09 2.98
N ASN A 41 -11.33 10.53 3.04
CA ASN A 41 -10.30 10.66 2.00
C ASN A 41 -10.18 9.38 1.15
N MET A 42 -11.07 8.39 1.35
CA MET A 42 -11.13 7.17 0.57
C MET A 42 -12.23 7.29 -0.48
N TYR A 43 -12.04 6.59 -1.60
CA TYR A 43 -13.11 6.42 -2.57
C TYR A 43 -14.24 5.57 -1.98
N ASP A 44 -15.45 5.80 -2.49
CA ASP A 44 -16.63 5.02 -2.14
C ASP A 44 -16.41 3.53 -2.40
N GLN A 45 -17.05 2.72 -1.56
CA GLN A 45 -16.99 1.27 -1.68
C GLN A 45 -17.82 0.81 -2.88
N MET A 46 -17.28 -0.17 -3.61
CA MET A 46 -17.93 -0.83 -4.72
C MET A 46 -18.59 -2.11 -4.22
N SER A 47 -19.89 -2.28 -4.52
CA SER A 47 -20.61 -3.52 -4.20
C SER A 47 -20.50 -4.50 -5.37
N ILE A 48 -19.94 -5.68 -5.12
CA ILE A 48 -19.75 -6.75 -6.11
C ILE A 48 -20.14 -8.06 -5.44
N GLU A 49 -21.15 -8.77 -5.97
CA GLU A 49 -21.55 -10.10 -5.49
C GLU A 49 -21.79 -10.16 -3.97
N ASP A 50 -22.53 -9.18 -3.43
CA ASP A 50 -22.82 -9.01 -1.99
C ASP A 50 -21.59 -8.71 -1.10
N GLU A 51 -20.42 -8.51 -1.69
CA GLU A 51 -19.21 -8.07 -1.00
C GLU A 51 -18.86 -6.62 -1.30
N LEU A 52 -18.28 -5.95 -0.29
CA LEU A 52 -17.81 -4.58 -0.40
C LEU A 52 -16.31 -4.56 -0.73
N TYR A 53 -15.97 -3.87 -1.80
CA TYR A 53 -14.60 -3.65 -2.25
C TYR A 53 -14.25 -2.18 -2.19
N GLN A 54 -12.96 -1.88 -2.01
CA GLN A 54 -12.49 -0.52 -1.94
C GLN A 54 -11.12 -0.35 -2.59
N LEU A 55 -10.93 0.81 -3.23
CA LEU A 55 -9.64 1.22 -3.75
C LEU A 55 -8.65 1.49 -2.62
N ARG A 56 -7.39 1.10 -2.82
CA ARG A 56 -6.36 1.30 -1.81
C ARG A 56 -6.01 2.78 -1.61
N PRO A 57 -6.13 3.34 -0.39
CA PRO A 57 -5.59 4.66 -0.06
C PRO A 57 -4.08 4.63 0.21
N MET A 58 -3.54 3.44 0.50
CA MET A 58 -2.12 3.21 0.79
C MET A 58 -1.73 1.73 0.64
N ASN A 59 -0.42 1.48 0.58
CA ASN A 59 0.14 0.15 0.32
C ASN A 59 0.40 -0.68 1.60
N CYS A 60 0.44 -0.03 2.78
CA CYS A 60 0.85 -0.64 4.04
C CYS A 60 0.12 -1.96 4.37
N PRO A 61 -1.22 -2.05 4.26
CA PRO A 61 -1.95 -3.27 4.63
C PRO A 61 -1.55 -4.47 3.78
N TYR A 62 -1.27 -4.29 2.49
CA TYR A 62 -0.83 -5.38 1.63
C TYR A 62 0.57 -5.89 1.97
N HIS A 63 1.49 -4.98 2.31
CA HIS A 63 2.83 -5.37 2.74
C HIS A 63 2.78 -6.24 4.01
N ILE A 64 1.86 -5.92 4.93
CA ILE A 64 1.64 -6.71 6.14
C ILE A 64 1.02 -8.07 5.80
N LEU A 65 0.06 -8.14 4.87
CA LEU A 65 -0.49 -9.42 4.42
C LEU A 65 0.59 -10.33 3.81
N ILE A 66 1.49 -9.75 3.02
CA ILE A 66 2.62 -10.50 2.44
C ILE A 66 3.57 -10.98 3.52
N TYR A 67 3.86 -10.16 4.53
CA TYR A 67 4.61 -10.59 5.71
C TYR A 67 3.92 -11.74 6.46
N LYS A 68 2.59 -11.66 6.64
CA LYS A 68 1.81 -12.71 7.32
C LYS A 68 1.68 -14.02 6.52
N ARG A 69 2.02 -14.04 5.22
CA ARG A 69 1.94 -15.24 4.36
C ARG A 69 2.82 -16.39 4.87
N LYS A 70 3.96 -16.09 5.49
CA LYS A 70 4.90 -17.10 5.99
C LYS A 70 5.32 -16.80 7.42
N LEU A 71 5.68 -17.84 8.16
CA LEU A 71 6.34 -17.68 9.45
C LEU A 71 7.76 -17.16 9.22
N HIS A 72 8.14 -16.14 10.00
CA HIS A 72 9.45 -15.51 9.92
C HIS A 72 10.25 -15.79 11.20
N SER A 73 11.48 -16.28 11.03
CA SER A 73 12.45 -16.45 12.10
C SER A 73 13.10 -15.10 12.45
N TYR A 74 13.68 -14.99 13.65
CA TYR A 74 14.49 -13.81 14.02
C TYR A 74 15.67 -13.60 13.07
N HIS A 75 16.23 -14.70 12.53
CA HIS A 75 17.32 -14.66 11.55
C HIS A 75 16.94 -14.08 10.20
N ASP A 76 15.64 -14.06 9.85
CA ASP A 76 15.18 -13.52 8.56
C ASP A 76 15.15 -11.98 8.55
N PHE A 77 15.39 -11.34 9.70
CA PHE A 77 15.37 -9.89 9.83
C PHE A 77 16.75 -9.28 9.52
N PRO A 78 16.78 -8.09 8.88
CA PRO A 78 15.65 -7.25 8.51
C PRO A 78 14.97 -7.67 7.20
N ILE A 79 13.64 -7.67 7.19
CA ILE A 79 12.85 -7.93 5.98
C ILE A 79 12.69 -6.60 5.24
N ARG A 80 13.11 -6.58 3.98
CA ARG A 80 13.11 -5.41 3.13
C ARG A 80 12.23 -5.66 1.92
N VAL A 81 11.12 -4.96 1.82
CA VAL A 81 10.21 -5.04 0.68
C VAL A 81 9.93 -3.67 0.11
N ALA A 82 9.81 -3.57 -1.20
CA ALA A 82 9.57 -2.32 -1.89
C ALA A 82 8.53 -2.48 -3.00
N GLU A 83 7.65 -1.49 -3.14
CA GLU A 83 6.60 -1.45 -4.15
C GLU A 83 6.51 -0.04 -4.75
N LEU A 84 6.34 0.04 -6.08
CA LEU A 84 5.82 1.23 -6.75
C LEU A 84 4.29 1.13 -6.76
N GLY A 85 3.68 1.37 -5.62
CA GLY A 85 2.25 1.14 -5.44
C GLY A 85 1.45 2.38 -5.78
N THR A 86 0.57 2.27 -6.78
CA THR A 86 -0.40 3.31 -7.15
C THR A 86 -1.56 3.34 -6.17
N VAL A 87 -1.71 4.46 -5.48
CA VAL A 87 -2.75 4.68 -4.47
C VAL A 87 -3.75 5.70 -4.95
N TYR A 88 -4.95 5.63 -4.40
CA TYR A 88 -6.07 6.51 -4.75
C TYR A 88 -6.60 7.20 -3.49
N ARG A 89 -6.66 8.53 -3.53
CA ARG A 89 -7.21 9.35 -2.44
C ARG A 89 -8.28 10.26 -2.99
N TYR A 90 -9.40 10.27 -2.30
CA TYR A 90 -10.49 11.17 -2.60
C TYR A 90 -10.13 12.58 -2.12
N GLU A 91 -9.66 13.40 -3.05
CA GLU A 91 -9.39 14.81 -2.83
C GLU A 91 -10.53 15.65 -3.42
N LEU A 92 -10.95 16.70 -2.69
CA LEU A 92 -11.96 17.64 -3.15
C LEU A 92 -11.54 18.24 -4.50
N SER A 93 -12.50 18.43 -5.41
CA SER A 93 -12.20 18.95 -6.76
C SER A 93 -11.51 20.31 -6.71
N GLY A 94 -11.90 21.17 -5.76
CA GLY A 94 -11.31 22.50 -5.56
C GLY A 94 -9.87 22.50 -5.01
N SER A 95 -9.36 21.36 -4.54
CA SER A 95 -8.00 21.26 -4.00
C SER A 95 -6.98 20.65 -4.96
N LEU A 96 -7.41 20.20 -6.14
CA LEU A 96 -6.51 19.62 -7.14
C LEU A 96 -5.62 20.68 -7.78
N HIS A 97 -4.33 20.37 -7.94
CA HIS A 97 -3.37 21.32 -8.50
C HIS A 97 -2.28 20.61 -9.31
N GLY A 98 -2.41 20.67 -10.64
CA GLY A 98 -1.43 20.12 -11.59
C GLY A 98 -1.03 18.69 -11.24
N LEU A 99 0.28 18.45 -11.09
CA LEU A 99 0.84 17.18 -10.63
C LEU A 99 1.14 17.16 -9.13
N PHE A 100 0.99 18.29 -8.42
CA PHE A 100 1.32 18.41 -7.00
C PHE A 100 0.24 17.84 -6.09
N ARG A 101 -1.03 17.95 -6.50
CA ARG A 101 -2.17 17.38 -5.75
C ARG A 101 -3.15 16.72 -6.71
N VAL A 102 -3.12 15.39 -6.70
CA VAL A 102 -3.87 14.50 -7.60
C VAL A 102 -4.58 13.40 -6.82
N ARG A 103 -5.62 12.80 -7.41
CA ARG A 103 -6.37 11.71 -6.77
C ARG A 103 -5.74 10.33 -6.92
N GLY A 104 -4.89 10.14 -7.92
CA GLY A 104 -4.20 8.88 -8.18
C GLY A 104 -2.72 9.15 -8.40
N PHE A 105 -1.86 8.50 -7.62
CA PHE A 105 -0.43 8.68 -7.72
C PHE A 105 0.32 7.42 -7.32
N THR A 106 1.47 7.19 -7.94
CA THR A 106 2.37 6.08 -7.60
C THR A 106 3.35 6.53 -6.56
N GLN A 107 3.28 5.89 -5.39
CA GLN A 107 4.21 6.13 -4.31
C GLN A 107 5.37 5.15 -4.40
N VAL A 108 6.57 5.69 -4.24
CA VAL A 108 7.73 4.92 -3.84
C VAL A 108 7.51 4.51 -2.39
N TYR A 109 7.21 3.23 -2.16
CA TYR A 109 6.96 2.72 -0.81
C TYR A 109 7.93 1.57 -0.53
N SER A 110 8.75 1.72 0.50
CA SER A 110 9.66 0.69 0.99
C SER A 110 9.46 0.48 2.48
N ASN A 111 9.27 -0.79 2.87
CA ASN A 111 9.21 -1.19 4.27
C ASN A 111 10.50 -1.91 4.62
N ASN A 112 11.12 -1.44 5.70
CA ASN A 112 12.29 -2.05 6.29
C ASN A 112 11.94 -2.38 7.74
N SER A 113 11.50 -3.62 7.94
CA SER A 113 11.01 -4.05 9.25
C SER A 113 12.11 -4.75 10.00
N TYR A 114 12.37 -4.23 11.19
CA TYR A 114 13.29 -4.80 12.17
C TYR A 114 12.56 -5.51 13.32
N ALA A 115 11.23 -5.49 13.29
CA ALA A 115 10.35 -6.08 14.30
C ALA A 115 9.15 -6.77 13.63
N LYS A 116 8.50 -7.68 14.36
CA LYS A 116 7.26 -8.32 13.92
C LYS A 116 6.17 -7.24 13.77
N PHE A 117 5.45 -7.27 12.66
CA PHE A 117 4.26 -6.44 12.51
C PHE A 117 3.15 -6.97 13.42
N SER A 118 2.84 -6.24 14.48
CA SER A 118 1.62 -6.40 15.26
C SER A 118 0.50 -5.62 14.55
N VAL A 119 -0.44 -6.34 13.95
CA VAL A 119 -1.80 -5.81 13.73
C VAL A 119 -2.66 -6.45 14.78
#